data_AF-A0A6G1AUJ3-F1
#
_entry.id   AF-A0A6G1AUJ3-F1
#
_cell.length_a   1.000
_cell.length_b   1.000
_cell.length_c   1.000
_cell.angle_alpha   90.00
_cell.angle_beta   90.00
_cell.angle_gamma   90.00
#
_symmetry.space_group_name_H-M   'P 1'
#
loop_
_entity.id
_entity.type
_entity.pdbx_description
1 polymer ?
#
loop_
_entity_poly.entity_id
_entity_poly.type
_entity_poly.pdbx_seq_one_letter_code
_entity_poly.pdbx_strand_id
1 'polypeptide(L)'
;LQGATYILVMVDPDAPSRSSPKAQFWRHWLVTNIKGTDMKKGKIQGQELSAYQPPSPPARSGFHRYQFFIYLQEGQNISLHSKENKTRGNWKMDKFLNRFHLSEPEASTQFMTENYQDSPNYQPPAGGSSEPTDKPKQS
;
A
#
# COMPACT_ATOMS: atom_id res chain seq x y z
N LEU A 1 14.07 -13.52 -16.86
CA LEU A 1 14.54 -13.00 -15.53
C LEU A 1 15.92 -12.35 -15.57
N GLN A 2 16.94 -12.90 -16.26
CA GLN A 2 18.20 -12.17 -16.47
C GLN A 2 17.97 -10.98 -17.41
N GLY A 3 18.41 -9.79 -17.02
CA GLY A 3 18.21 -8.53 -17.75
C GLY A 3 16.84 -7.86 -17.54
N ALA A 4 15.87 -8.54 -16.93
CA ALA A 4 14.55 -7.96 -16.66
C ALA A 4 14.54 -7.13 -15.37
N THR A 5 13.72 -6.09 -15.35
CA THR A 5 13.40 -5.28 -14.18
C THR A 5 11.93 -5.39 -13.82
N TYR A 6 11.61 -5.25 -12.54
CA TYR A 6 10.26 -5.41 -11.99
C TYR A 6 9.83 -4.19 -11.20
N ILE A 7 8.52 -4.03 -11.09
CA ILE A 7 7.84 -3.07 -10.23
C ILE A 7 7.10 -3.85 -9.16
N LEU A 8 7.23 -3.43 -7.91
CA LEU A 8 6.40 -3.87 -6.81
C LEU A 8 5.42 -2.76 -6.43
N VAL A 9 4.14 -3.10 -6.36
CA VAL A 9 3.06 -2.24 -5.87
C VAL A 9 2.40 -2.92 -4.67
N MET A 10 2.34 -2.23 -3.54
CA MET A 10 1.52 -2.63 -2.38
C MET A 10 0.47 -1.55 -2.10
N VAL A 11 -0.81 -1.94 -2.10
CA VAL A 11 -1.94 -1.02 -1.91
C VAL A 11 -3.00 -1.58 -0.95
N ASP A 12 -3.71 -0.67 -0.30
CA ASP A 12 -4.94 -0.96 0.45
C ASP A 12 -6.16 -0.34 -0.28
N PRO A 13 -7.02 -1.15 -0.94
CA PRO A 13 -8.22 -0.67 -1.62
C PRO A 13 -9.33 -0.28 -0.64
N ASP A 14 -9.22 -0.63 0.64
CA ASP A 14 -10.26 -0.48 1.64
C ASP A 14 -10.08 0.79 2.48
N ALA A 15 -9.01 1.57 2.33
CA ALA A 15 -8.77 2.75 3.16
C ALA A 15 -9.86 3.85 3.05
N PRO A 16 -10.33 4.45 4.17
CA PRO A 16 -10.04 4.11 5.58
C PRO A 16 -10.91 2.99 6.14
N SER A 17 -11.95 2.55 5.44
CA SER A 17 -12.75 1.37 5.78
C SER A 17 -13.38 0.78 4.53
N ARG A 18 -13.51 -0.54 4.46
CA ARG A 18 -14.08 -1.23 3.30
C ARG A 18 -15.51 -0.78 2.97
N SER A 19 -16.28 -0.37 3.98
CA SER A 19 -17.63 0.15 3.82
C SER A 19 -17.69 1.60 3.32
N SER A 20 -16.63 2.40 3.52
CA SER A 20 -16.52 3.77 3.02
C SER A 20 -15.08 4.09 2.57
N PRO A 21 -14.63 3.55 1.42
CA PRO A 21 -13.22 3.56 1.04
C PRO A 21 -12.83 4.88 0.33
N LYS A 22 -13.01 6.01 1.01
CA LYS A 22 -12.76 7.36 0.46
C LYS A 22 -11.29 7.62 0.09
N ALA A 23 -10.36 6.87 0.68
CA ALA A 23 -8.93 6.95 0.43
C ALA A 23 -8.40 5.70 -0.29
N GLN A 24 -9.29 4.95 -0.97
CA GLN A 24 -8.99 3.69 -1.66
C GLN A 24 -7.70 3.72 -2.49
N PHE A 25 -7.10 2.55 -2.60
CA PHE A 25 -5.78 2.30 -3.17
C PHE A 25 -4.71 3.11 -2.45
N TRP A 26 -4.76 3.12 -1.11
CA TRP A 26 -3.71 3.74 -0.31
C TRP A 26 -2.38 3.06 -0.61
N ARG A 27 -1.42 3.83 -1.12
CA ARG A 27 -0.13 3.30 -1.58
C ARG A 27 0.80 3.04 -0.40
N HIS A 28 0.94 1.78 -0.01
CA HIS A 28 1.80 1.32 1.09
C HIS A 28 3.26 1.19 0.65
N TRP A 29 3.52 0.69 -0.56
CA TRP A 29 4.88 0.53 -1.07
C TRP A 29 4.88 0.60 -2.60
N LEU A 30 5.85 1.32 -3.17
CA LEU A 30 6.08 1.36 -4.61
C LEU A 30 7.57 1.37 -4.88
N VAL A 31 8.07 0.29 -5.46
CA VAL A 31 9.49 0.11 -5.80
C VAL A 31 9.61 -0.26 -7.26
N THR A 32 10.49 0.41 -7.98
CA THR A 32 10.74 0.23 -9.41
C THR A 32 12.19 -0.20 -9.62
N ASN A 33 12.56 -0.53 -10.86
CA ASN A 33 13.93 -0.93 -11.21
C ASN A 33 14.43 -2.13 -10.38
N ILE A 34 13.54 -3.01 -9.88
CA ILE A 34 13.96 -4.19 -9.12
C ILE A 34 14.58 -5.18 -10.10
N LYS A 35 15.86 -5.51 -9.93
CA LYS A 35 16.51 -6.46 -10.84
C LYS A 35 15.91 -7.85 -10.65
N GLY A 36 15.60 -8.54 -11.74
CA GLY A 36 15.05 -9.90 -11.69
C GLY A 36 15.94 -10.89 -10.94
N THR A 37 17.26 -10.67 -10.91
CA THR A 37 18.21 -11.46 -10.11
C THR A 37 18.04 -11.29 -8.60
N ASP A 38 17.63 -10.10 -8.15
CA ASP A 38 17.38 -9.80 -6.74
C ASP A 38 15.98 -10.27 -6.35
N MET A 39 15.00 -10.08 -7.24
CA MET A 39 13.65 -10.62 -7.09
C MET A 39 13.65 -12.14 -6.88
N LYS A 40 14.43 -12.90 -7.65
CA LYS A 40 14.60 -14.36 -7.46
C LYS A 40 15.09 -14.76 -6.07
N LYS A 41 15.82 -13.87 -5.40
CA LYS A 41 16.37 -14.09 -4.05
C LYS A 41 15.45 -13.53 -2.96
N GLY A 42 14.26 -13.06 -3.31
CA GLY A 42 13.37 -12.36 -2.39
C GLY A 42 13.89 -11.00 -1.93
N LYS A 43 14.86 -10.42 -2.64
CA LYS A 43 15.45 -9.12 -2.31
C LYS A 43 14.75 -8.04 -3.14
N ILE A 44 13.93 -7.24 -2.49
CA ILE A 44 13.31 -6.06 -3.10
C ILE A 44 14.31 -4.90 -3.02
N GLN A 45 15.20 -4.82 -4.01
CA GLN A 45 16.20 -3.76 -4.13
C GLN A 45 16.00 -3.04 -5.45
N GLY A 46 15.69 -1.74 -5.38
CA GLY A 46 15.36 -0.92 -6.53
C GLY A 46 15.22 0.54 -6.13
N GLN A 47 14.59 1.33 -6.99
CA GLN A 47 14.27 2.71 -6.68
C GLN A 47 12.92 2.78 -5.95
N GLU A 48 12.92 3.26 -4.71
CA GLU A 48 11.68 3.48 -3.98
C GLU A 48 11.05 4.81 -4.40
N LEU A 49 9.86 4.73 -5.02
CA LEU A 49 9.03 5.90 -5.29
C LEU A 49 8.07 6.19 -4.14
N SER A 50 7.75 5.18 -3.34
CA SER A 50 7.06 5.35 -2.06
C SER A 50 7.56 4.30 -1.11
N ALA A 51 8.30 4.74 -0.07
CA ALA A 51 8.85 3.85 0.95
C ALA A 51 7.75 3.02 1.62
N TYR A 52 8.13 1.84 2.12
CA TYR A 52 7.22 0.94 2.80
C TYR A 52 6.56 1.63 4.00
N GLN A 53 5.23 1.61 4.04
CA GLN A 53 4.43 1.97 5.20
C GLN A 53 3.69 0.71 5.65
N PRO A 54 3.83 0.27 6.92
CA PRO A 54 3.18 -0.94 7.39
C PRO A 54 1.64 -0.80 7.38
N PRO A 55 0.91 -1.92 7.31
CA PRO A 55 -0.52 -1.96 7.59
C PRO A 55 -0.86 -1.25 8.91
N SER A 56 -1.84 -0.35 8.86
CA SER A 56 -2.34 0.37 10.03
C SER A 56 -3.83 0.64 9.88
N PRO A 57 -4.67 -0.41 9.78
CA PRO A 57 -6.12 -0.23 9.62
C PRO A 57 -6.68 0.56 10.83
N PRO A 58 -7.56 1.54 10.61
CA PRO A 58 -8.19 2.28 11.71
C PRO A 58 -9.01 1.36 12.64
N ALA A 59 -9.14 1.73 13.91
CA ALA A 59 -10.01 0.97 14.82
C ALA A 59 -11.46 0.99 14.31
N ARG A 60 -12.17 -0.13 14.46
CA ARG A 60 -13.56 -0.34 14.02
C ARG A 60 -13.80 -0.18 12.51
N SER A 61 -12.75 -0.26 11.69
CA SER A 61 -12.90 -0.26 10.22
C SER A 61 -13.07 -1.67 9.63
N GLY A 62 -12.86 -2.70 10.46
CA GLY A 62 -12.87 -4.11 10.08
C GLY A 62 -11.59 -4.53 9.37
N PHE A 63 -11.62 -5.70 8.70
CA PHE A 63 -10.48 -6.18 7.93
C PHE A 63 -10.25 -5.36 6.66
N HIS A 64 -9.00 -4.95 6.46
CA HIS A 64 -8.49 -4.34 5.23
C HIS A 64 -7.71 -5.38 4.41
N ARG A 65 -7.81 -5.30 3.09
CA ARG A 65 -6.97 -6.06 2.16
C ARG A 65 -5.69 -5.31 1.87
N TYR A 66 -4.56 -5.99 1.95
CA TYR A 66 -3.27 -5.45 1.52
C TYR A 66 -2.80 -6.28 0.33
N GLN A 67 -2.85 -5.66 -0.85
CA GLN A 67 -2.63 -6.33 -2.11
C GLN A 67 -1.23 -6.02 -2.63
N PHE A 68 -0.50 -7.06 -3.03
CA PHE A 68 0.79 -6.98 -3.68
C PHE A 68 0.64 -7.34 -5.15
N PHE A 69 1.23 -6.53 -6.01
CA PHE A 69 1.33 -6.78 -7.44
C PHE A 69 2.77 -6.63 -7.90
N ILE A 70 3.22 -7.58 -8.72
CA ILE A 70 4.50 -7.52 -9.40
C ILE A 70 4.23 -7.32 -10.89
N TYR A 71 4.81 -6.29 -11.48
CA TYR A 71 4.75 -6.05 -12.92
C TYR A 71 6.13 -6.12 -13.55
N LEU A 72 6.20 -6.59 -14.79
CA LEU A 72 7.40 -6.45 -15.60
C LEU A 72 7.58 -4.97 -15.98
N GLN A 73 8.82 -4.47 -15.85
CA GLN A 73 9.17 -3.11 -16.25
C GLN A 73 9.93 -3.14 -17.57
N GLU A 74 9.25 -2.85 -18.67
CA GLU A 74 9.79 -2.96 -20.03
C GLU A 74 10.59 -1.71 -20.45
N GLY A 75 11.70 -1.44 -19.76
CA GLY A 75 12.61 -0.32 -20.11
C GLY A 75 12.04 1.08 -19.87
N GLN A 76 10.83 1.19 -19.35
CA GLN A 76 10.19 2.46 -19.04
C GLN A 76 10.78 3.10 -17.77
N ASN A 77 10.91 4.42 -17.78
CA ASN A 77 11.25 5.20 -16.59
C ASN A 77 9.99 5.49 -15.78
N ILE A 78 9.76 4.67 -14.76
CA ILE A 78 8.59 4.77 -13.89
C ILE A 78 8.77 5.93 -12.92
N SER A 79 7.76 6.79 -12.83
CA SER A 79 7.75 7.93 -11.92
C SER A 79 6.34 8.28 -11.44
N LEU A 80 6.28 8.98 -10.31
CA LEU A 80 5.05 9.56 -9.76
C LEU A 80 4.98 11.05 -10.10
N HIS A 81 3.80 11.53 -10.46
CA HIS A 81 3.57 12.97 -10.59
C HIS A 81 3.60 13.66 -9.21
N SER A 82 3.83 14.98 -9.21
CA SER A 82 3.81 15.79 -7.97
C SER A 82 2.53 15.58 -7.14
N LYS A 83 1.36 15.48 -7.78
CA LYS A 83 0.09 15.20 -7.09
C LYS A 83 0.08 13.81 -6.42
N GLU A 84 0.66 12.80 -7.06
CA GLU A 84 0.76 11.45 -6.53
C GLU A 84 1.78 11.34 -5.38
N ASN A 85 2.78 12.23 -5.34
CA ASN A 85 3.74 12.32 -4.24
C ASN A 85 3.21 13.06 -3.01
N LYS A 86 2.22 13.95 -3.19
CA LYS A 86 1.62 14.72 -2.07
C LYS A 86 0.78 13.87 -1.13
N THR A 87 0.16 12.80 -1.63
CA THR A 87 -0.70 11.91 -0.84
C THR A 87 -0.56 10.47 -1.30
N ARG A 88 -0.63 9.53 -0.35
CA ARG A 88 -0.68 8.09 -0.62
C ARG A 88 -2.11 7.59 -0.86
N GLY A 89 -3.10 8.24 -0.26
CA GLY A 89 -4.51 7.87 -0.36
C GLY A 89 -5.19 8.43 -1.60
N ASN A 90 -6.32 7.82 -1.98
CA ASN A 90 -7.08 8.16 -3.19
C ASN A 90 -6.20 8.15 -4.46
N TRP A 91 -5.21 7.25 -4.47
CA TRP A 91 -4.30 7.12 -5.59
C TRP A 91 -5.06 6.53 -6.78
N LYS A 92 -4.92 7.18 -7.95
CA LYS A 92 -5.53 6.70 -9.19
C LYS A 92 -4.64 5.62 -9.81
N MET A 93 -4.63 4.46 -9.16
CA MET A 93 -3.80 3.31 -9.54
C MET A 93 -4.06 2.89 -10.99
N ASP A 94 -5.32 2.87 -11.43
CA ASP A 94 -5.72 2.63 -12.81
C ASP A 94 -5.01 3.57 -13.80
N LYS A 95 -4.98 4.87 -13.50
CA LYS A 95 -4.29 5.87 -14.34
C LYS A 95 -2.79 5.67 -14.35
N PHE A 96 -2.20 5.29 -13.21
CA PHE A 96 -0.78 4.98 -13.11
C PHE A 96 -0.43 3.76 -13.97
N LEU A 97 -1.18 2.67 -13.84
CA LEU A 97 -0.96 1.44 -14.61
C LEU A 97 -1.11 1.69 -16.11
N ASN A 98 -2.16 2.41 -16.51
CA ASN A 98 -2.40 2.76 -17.92
C ASN A 98 -1.28 3.64 -18.49
N ARG A 99 -0.75 4.60 -17.70
CA ARG A 99 0.34 5.49 -18.14
C ARG A 99 1.62 4.74 -18.48
N PHE A 100 1.86 3.61 -17.82
CA PHE A 100 3.06 2.79 -17.99
C PHE A 100 2.79 1.44 -18.66
N HIS A 101 1.61 1.27 -19.26
CA HIS A 101 1.22 0.04 -19.95
C HIS A 101 1.35 -1.24 -19.08
N LEU A 102 1.07 -1.12 -17.78
CA LEU A 102 1.16 -2.20 -16.81
C LEU A 102 -0.20 -2.91 -16.69
N SER A 103 -0.60 -3.63 -17.74
CA SER A 103 -1.95 -4.22 -17.83
C SER A 103 -2.15 -5.45 -16.95
N GLU A 104 -1.20 -6.39 -16.96
CA GLU A 104 -1.29 -7.64 -16.20
C GLU A 104 -0.10 -7.79 -15.26
N PRO A 105 -0.34 -8.11 -13.98
CA PRO A 105 0.74 -8.43 -13.06
C PRO A 105 1.29 -9.83 -13.35
N GLU A 106 2.61 -9.97 -13.35
CA GLU A 106 3.33 -11.24 -13.39
C GLU A 106 3.00 -12.13 -12.18
N ALA A 107 2.72 -11.49 -11.04
CA ALA A 107 2.27 -12.17 -9.84
C ALA A 107 1.44 -11.21 -8.98
N SER A 108 0.50 -11.78 -8.23
CA SER A 108 -0.23 -11.05 -7.20
C SER A 108 -0.48 -11.93 -5.98
N THR A 109 -0.56 -11.30 -4.82
CA THR A 109 -1.00 -11.93 -3.57
C THR A 109 -1.64 -10.89 -2.67
N GLN A 110 -2.35 -11.33 -1.64
CA GLN A 110 -2.90 -10.42 -0.64
C GLN A 110 -2.96 -11.09 0.72
N PHE A 111 -2.96 -10.27 1.77
CA PHE A 111 -3.38 -10.68 3.10
C PHE A 111 -4.42 -9.70 3.65
N MET A 112 -5.08 -10.09 4.73
CA MET A 112 -6.03 -9.24 5.42
C MET A 112 -5.62 -9.08 6.88
N THR A 113 -5.77 -7.88 7.42
CA THR A 113 -5.61 -7.60 8.85
C THR A 113 -6.59 -6.52 9.26
N GLU A 114 -6.93 -6.49 10.53
CA GLU A 114 -7.71 -5.44 11.17
C GLU A 114 -6.88 -4.76 12.25
N ASN A 115 -7.47 -3.78 12.93
CA ASN A 115 -6.79 -3.11 14.03
C ASN A 115 -6.64 -4.09 15.21
N TYR A 116 -5.46 -4.12 15.83
CA TYR A 116 -5.20 -5.03 16.96
C TYR A 116 -6.14 -4.80 18.15
N GLN A 117 -6.70 -3.59 18.31
CA GLN A 117 -7.66 -3.26 19.36
C GLN A 117 -9.04 -3.88 19.13
N ASP A 118 -9.35 -4.27 17.89
CA ASP A 118 -10.60 -4.95 17.54
C ASP A 118 -10.51 -6.48 17.75
N SER A 119 -9.31 -6.99 18.07
CA SER A 119 -9.11 -8.42 18.36
C SER A 119 -9.92 -8.85 19.60
N PRO A 120 -10.63 -9.99 19.55
CA PRO A 120 -11.34 -10.53 20.71
C PRO A 120 -10.45 -10.79 21.94
N ASN A 121 -9.14 -10.97 21.71
CA ASN A 121 -8.15 -11.24 22.76
C ASN A 121 -7.45 -9.96 23.26
N TYR A 122 -7.83 -8.79 22.76
CA TYR A 122 -7.24 -7.54 23.20
C TYR A 122 -7.67 -7.22 24.63
N GLN A 123 -6.69 -7.16 25.54
CA GLN A 123 -6.88 -6.63 26.88
C GLN A 123 -6.17 -5.27 26.94
N PRO A 124 -6.90 -4.17 27.22
CA PRO A 124 -6.25 -2.89 27.44
C PRO A 124 -5.31 -3.00 28.66
N PRO A 125 -4.14 -2.32 28.64
CA PRO A 125 -3.25 -2.34 29.79
C PRO A 125 -4.00 -1.89 31.04
N ALA A 126 -3.84 -2.64 32.13
CA ALA A 126 -4.48 -2.34 33.41
C ALA A 126 -3.92 -1.01 33.94
N GLY A 127 -4.66 0.10 33.73
CA GLY A 127 -4.34 1.40 34.32
C GLY A 127 -4.40 2.64 33.42
N GLY A 128 -5.18 2.65 32.32
CA GLY A 128 -5.31 3.83 31.47
C GLY A 128 -6.74 4.16 31.06
N SER A 129 -7.48 4.83 31.93
CA SER A 129 -8.65 5.60 31.52
C SER A 129 -8.21 6.87 30.81
N SER A 130 -8.36 6.93 29.49
CA SER A 130 -8.57 8.20 28.78
C SER A 130 -9.28 7.94 27.47
N GLU A 131 -10.52 8.42 27.37
CA GLU A 131 -11.25 8.59 26.13
C GLU A 131 -10.40 9.38 25.11
N PRO A 132 -10.44 9.07 23.80
CA PRO A 132 -9.90 9.96 22.80
C PRO A 132 -10.87 11.13 22.58
N THR A 133 -10.53 12.31 23.08
CA THR A 133 -11.16 13.56 22.65
C THR A 133 -10.60 13.96 21.28
N ASP A 134 -11.18 13.44 20.20
CA ASP A 134 -11.00 14.03 18.87
C ASP A 134 -12.18 14.98 18.57
N LYS A 135 -12.00 16.25 18.94
CA LYS A 135 -12.74 17.34 18.31
C LYS A 135 -11.90 17.85 17.13
N PRO A 136 -12.46 17.98 15.91
CA PRO A 136 -11.72 18.54 14.79
C PRO A 136 -11.39 20.01 15.05
N LYS A 137 -10.11 20.37 15.00
CA LYS A 137 -9.67 21.76 14.89
C LYS A 137 -10.06 22.27 13.50
N GLN A 138 -10.99 23.22 13.47
CA GLN A 138 -11.17 24.12 12.34
C GLN A 138 -10.05 25.17 12.38
N SER A 139 -9.34 25.32 11.27
CA SER A 139 -8.61 26.52 10.86
C SER A 139 -8.46 26.51 9.35
#